data_AF-A0A6P5A347-F1
#
_entry.id   AF-A0A6P5A347-F1
#
_cell.length_a   1.000
_cell.length_b   1.000
_cell.length_c   1.000
_cell.angle_alpha   90.00
_cell.angle_beta   90.00
_cell.angle_gamma   90.00
#
_symmetry.space_group_name_H-M   'P 1'
#
loop_
_entity.id
_entity.type
_entity.pdbx_description
1 polymer ?
#
loop_
_entity_poly.entity_id
_entity_poly.type
_entity_poly.pdbx_seq_one_letter_code
_entity_poly.pdbx_strand_id
1 'polypeptide(L)'
;MQYSTSSSPAVTWEPAMWVTEDKSKWTTLKTMDTEETQLKDTLAVSVDHFSIFAVVSQLKQDRFFVPTRGCTLTSSTHPTVQIIFPKQSVTSQMEVVVQVQDISRSQVEDIKKRHESSCGLISTSPFVKVETVGDSIVKFNKAVTVRVPHPQHYMDIQDEAPAKVKVLSCEKGADDWIDMADGTNIRVTQTTVEFEVTHFTR
;
A
#
# COMPACT_ATOMS: atom_id res chain seq x y z
N MET A 1 -30.76 -1.36 -24.88
CA MET A 1 -29.41 -0.73 -24.82
C MET A 1 -28.70 -1.32 -23.62
N GLN A 2 -27.67 -2.11 -23.85
CA GLN A 2 -26.84 -2.70 -22.79
C GLN A 2 -25.91 -1.60 -22.27
N TYR A 3 -26.01 -1.28 -20.99
CA TYR A 3 -25.00 -0.45 -20.32
C TYR A 3 -23.88 -1.37 -19.86
N SER A 4 -22.75 -1.28 -20.56
CA SER A 4 -21.48 -1.86 -20.14
C SER A 4 -21.09 -1.26 -18.80
N THR A 5 -20.99 -2.10 -17.77
CA THR A 5 -20.48 -1.71 -16.45
C THR A 5 -18.99 -1.41 -16.60
N SER A 6 -18.63 -0.14 -16.74
CA SER A 6 -17.23 0.28 -16.58
C SER A 6 -16.85 0.04 -15.13
N SER A 7 -15.88 -0.85 -14.90
CA SER A 7 -15.28 -1.07 -13.57
C SER A 7 -14.82 0.28 -13.02
N SER A 8 -15.44 0.75 -11.95
CA SER A 8 -14.91 1.88 -11.19
C SER A 8 -13.48 1.53 -10.75
N PRO A 9 -12.50 2.44 -10.91
CA PRO A 9 -11.17 2.21 -10.38
C PRO A 9 -11.31 1.97 -8.87
N ALA A 10 -10.66 0.94 -8.35
CA ALA A 10 -10.70 0.64 -6.93
C ALA A 10 -10.19 1.87 -6.17
N VAL A 11 -11.02 2.45 -5.31
CA VAL A 11 -10.71 3.73 -4.66
C VAL A 11 -9.54 3.52 -3.71
N THR A 12 -8.37 4.09 -4.03
CA THR A 12 -7.15 4.01 -3.21
C THR A 12 -7.22 4.87 -1.96
N TRP A 13 -8.11 5.86 -1.96
CA TRP A 13 -8.34 6.78 -0.86
C TRP A 13 -9.72 6.55 -0.28
N GLU A 14 -9.83 6.58 1.04
CA GLU A 14 -11.10 6.47 1.73
C GLU A 14 -11.28 7.67 2.66
N PRO A 15 -12.51 8.16 2.82
CA PRO A 15 -12.80 9.17 3.82
C PRO A 15 -12.79 8.51 5.19
N ALA A 16 -12.02 9.05 6.13
CA ALA A 16 -11.94 8.58 7.50
C ALA A 16 -12.34 9.70 8.46
N MET A 17 -13.10 9.34 9.49
CA MET A 17 -13.47 10.27 10.54
C MET A 17 -12.50 10.16 11.70
N TRP A 18 -11.86 11.27 12.06
CA TRP A 18 -11.01 11.37 13.22
C TRP A 18 -11.72 12.14 14.33
N VAL A 19 -11.51 11.73 15.58
CA VAL A 19 -12.05 12.38 16.78
C VAL A 19 -10.94 12.71 17.76
N THR A 20 -11.11 13.84 18.46
CA THR A 20 -10.29 14.23 19.60
C THR A 20 -11.15 14.94 20.65
N GLU A 21 -10.86 14.70 21.92
CA GLU A 21 -11.49 15.39 23.05
C GLU A 21 -10.71 16.66 23.44
N ASP A 22 -9.38 16.65 23.28
CA ASP A 22 -8.46 17.63 23.86
C ASP A 22 -7.53 18.31 22.84
N LYS A 23 -7.67 17.98 21.55
CA LYS A 23 -6.82 18.42 20.43
C LYS A 23 -5.38 17.87 20.45
N SER A 24 -4.99 17.09 21.46
CA SER A 24 -3.63 16.57 21.61
C SER A 24 -3.47 15.21 20.91
N LYS A 25 -4.53 14.38 20.94
CA LYS A 25 -4.52 13.04 20.37
C LYS A 25 -5.76 12.80 19.51
N TRP A 26 -5.53 12.40 18.27
CA TRP A 26 -6.59 12.03 17.32
C TRP A 26 -6.71 10.51 17.23
N THR A 27 -7.93 10.02 17.13
CA THR A 27 -8.23 8.59 16.92
C THR A 27 -9.24 8.43 15.80
N THR A 28 -9.15 7.33 15.04
CA THR A 28 -10.09 7.05 13.94
C THR A 28 -11.38 6.44 14.50
N LEU A 29 -12.52 7.02 14.15
CA LEU A 29 -13.84 6.47 14.43
C LEU A 29 -14.26 5.48 13.36
N LYS A 30 -14.99 4.44 13.77
CA LYS A 30 -15.65 3.53 12.83
C LYS A 30 -16.83 4.25 12.18
N THR A 31 -16.80 4.33 10.85
CA THR A 31 -17.91 4.82 10.05
C THR A 31 -18.98 3.75 9.89
N MET A 32 -20.23 4.17 9.80
CA MET A 32 -21.35 3.27 9.54
C MET A 32 -21.55 3.15 8.03
N ASP A 33 -21.38 1.95 7.50
CA ASP A 33 -21.67 1.64 6.10
C ASP A 33 -23.14 1.23 5.99
N THR A 34 -23.98 2.10 5.44
CA THR A 34 -25.37 1.83 5.08
C THR A 34 -25.57 2.09 3.58
N GLU A 35 -26.52 1.40 2.96
CA GLU A 35 -26.80 1.57 1.52
C GLU A 35 -27.14 3.03 1.16
N GLU A 36 -27.75 3.78 2.09
CA GLU A 36 -28.03 5.21 1.94
C GLU A 36 -26.78 6.11 2.01
N THR A 37 -25.74 5.75 2.76
CA THR A 37 -24.52 6.56 2.90
C THR A 37 -23.64 6.47 1.66
N GLN A 38 -23.63 5.30 1.00
CA GLN A 38 -22.94 5.10 -0.28
C GLN A 38 -23.58 5.84 -1.45
N LEU A 39 -24.90 6.06 -1.42
CA LEU A 39 -25.62 6.75 -2.50
C LEU A 39 -25.50 8.28 -2.44
N LYS A 40 -25.08 8.84 -1.29
CA LYS A 40 -25.09 10.29 -1.02
C LYS A 40 -23.71 10.87 -0.67
N ASP A 41 -22.61 10.14 -0.87
CA ASP A 41 -21.26 10.56 -0.48
C ASP A 41 -21.21 11.11 0.96
N THR A 42 -21.98 10.49 1.87
CA THR A 42 -22.16 10.99 3.24
C THR A 42 -21.50 10.03 4.21
N LEU A 43 -20.66 10.54 5.12
CA LEU A 43 -20.14 9.76 6.24
C LEU A 43 -21.07 9.85 7.45
N ALA A 44 -21.48 8.70 7.97
CA ALA A 44 -22.24 8.61 9.22
C ALA A 44 -21.37 8.00 10.33
N VAL A 45 -21.44 8.60 11.52
CA VAL A 45 -20.84 8.06 12.75
C VAL A 45 -21.83 8.14 13.90
N SER A 46 -21.70 7.24 14.87
CA SER A 46 -22.41 7.29 16.14
C SER A 46 -21.42 7.61 17.25
N VAL A 47 -21.73 8.63 18.06
CA VAL A 47 -20.89 9.10 19.16
C VAL A 47 -21.77 9.30 20.39
N ASP A 48 -21.23 9.02 21.56
CA ASP A 48 -21.93 9.10 22.85
C ASP A 48 -21.64 10.39 23.63
N HIS A 49 -20.72 11.22 23.11
CA HIS A 49 -20.37 12.53 23.68
C HIS A 49 -19.99 13.54 22.59
N PHE A 50 -20.01 14.83 22.95
CA PHE A 50 -19.55 15.90 22.05
C PHE A 50 -18.02 15.99 22.06
N SER A 51 -17.43 15.99 20.87
CA SER A 51 -15.99 16.05 20.64
C SER A 51 -15.68 16.87 19.39
N ILE A 52 -14.39 17.01 19.06
CA ILE A 52 -13.96 17.62 17.80
C ILE A 52 -13.79 16.52 16.77
N PHE A 53 -14.44 16.68 15.62
CA PHE A 53 -14.40 15.71 14.53
C PHE A 53 -13.74 16.32 13.29
N ALA A 54 -12.97 15.51 12.57
CA ALA A 54 -12.39 15.87 11.28
C ALA A 54 -12.63 14.75 10.28
N VAL A 55 -13.12 15.10 9.09
CA VAL A 55 -13.14 14.18 7.94
C VAL A 55 -11.85 14.37 7.18
N VAL A 56 -11.06 13.31 7.08
CA VAL A 56 -9.77 13.32 6.36
C VAL A 56 -9.79 12.31 5.23
N SER A 57 -9.09 12.61 4.14
CA SER A 57 -8.81 11.63 3.09
C SER A 57 -7.54 10.87 3.47
N GLN A 58 -7.62 9.55 3.54
CA GLN A 58 -6.48 8.68 3.86
C GLN A 58 -6.36 7.54 2.86
N LEU A 59 -5.16 6.98 2.70
CA LEU A 59 -4.99 5.77 1.90
C LEU A 59 -5.74 4.61 2.55
N LYS A 60 -6.52 3.89 1.73
CA LYS A 60 -7.27 2.72 2.15
C LYS A 60 -6.36 1.71 2.84
N GLN A 61 -6.81 1.24 4.01
CA GLN A 61 -6.04 0.34 4.87
C GLN A 61 -6.62 -1.07 4.84
N ASP A 62 -5.92 -2.00 4.21
CA ASP A 62 -6.27 -3.42 4.27
C ASP A 62 -5.65 -4.03 5.54
N ARG A 63 -6.48 -4.47 6.49
CA ARG A 63 -6.07 -5.07 7.76
C ARG A 63 -6.18 -6.59 7.72
N PHE A 64 -5.11 -7.28 8.07
CA PHE A 64 -5.04 -8.74 8.02
C PHE A 64 -4.48 -9.34 9.30
N PHE A 65 -5.01 -10.49 9.70
CA PHE A 65 -4.41 -11.33 10.73
C PHE A 65 -3.51 -12.39 10.08
N VAL A 66 -2.22 -12.34 10.38
CA VAL A 66 -1.20 -13.28 9.89
C VAL A 66 -0.98 -14.39 10.92
N PRO A 67 -1.38 -15.64 10.63
CA PRO A 67 -1.16 -16.77 11.54
C PRO A 67 0.22 -17.40 11.33
N THR A 68 0.68 -18.18 12.32
CA THR A 68 1.96 -18.93 12.24
C THR A 68 1.99 -19.99 11.13
N ARG A 69 0.82 -20.44 10.65
CA ARG A 69 0.69 -21.38 9.51
C ARG A 69 0.97 -20.73 8.14
N GLY A 70 1.29 -19.44 8.09
CA GLY A 70 1.45 -18.69 6.85
C GLY A 70 0.12 -18.30 6.20
N CYS A 71 0.18 -17.31 5.32
CA CYS A 71 -0.96 -16.79 4.57
C CYS A 71 -0.49 -15.93 3.40
N THR A 72 -1.40 -15.66 2.46
CA THR A 72 -1.20 -14.63 1.44
C THR A 72 -2.15 -13.49 1.72
N LEU A 73 -1.61 -12.28 1.84
CA LEU A 73 -2.37 -11.04 1.91
C LEU A 73 -2.52 -10.50 0.49
N THR A 74 -3.71 -10.06 0.11
CA THR A 74 -3.99 -9.51 -1.22
C THR A 74 -4.66 -8.16 -1.01
N SER A 75 -4.10 -7.10 -1.60
CA SER A 75 -4.69 -5.78 -1.44
C SER A 75 -6.08 -5.72 -2.08
N SER A 76 -7.02 -5.04 -1.40
CA SER A 76 -8.38 -4.84 -1.91
C SER A 76 -8.45 -3.84 -3.04
N THR A 77 -7.46 -2.94 -3.16
CA THR A 77 -7.39 -1.97 -4.26
C THR A 77 -6.57 -2.50 -5.43
N HIS A 78 -5.58 -3.34 -5.15
CA HIS A 78 -4.64 -3.88 -6.14
C HIS A 78 -4.45 -5.40 -5.96
N PRO A 79 -5.24 -6.24 -6.64
CA PRO A 79 -5.14 -7.70 -6.49
C PRO A 79 -3.78 -8.31 -6.86
N THR A 80 -3.02 -7.63 -7.72
CA THR A 80 -1.64 -8.02 -8.10
C THR A 80 -0.62 -7.73 -7.00
N VAL A 81 -0.95 -6.81 -6.07
CA VAL A 81 -0.14 -6.55 -4.88
C VAL A 81 -0.45 -7.59 -3.82
N GLN A 82 0.55 -8.42 -3.51
CA GLN A 82 0.41 -9.52 -2.56
C GLN A 82 1.61 -9.58 -1.61
N ILE A 83 1.34 -9.96 -0.36
CA ILE A 83 2.38 -10.27 0.63
C ILE A 83 2.21 -11.71 1.08
N ILE A 84 3.20 -12.54 0.81
CA ILE A 84 3.15 -13.99 0.97
C ILE A 84 4.02 -14.38 2.15
N PHE A 85 3.37 -14.79 3.24
CA PHE A 85 4.01 -15.28 4.45
C PHE A 85 4.14 -16.81 4.39
N PRO A 86 5.36 -17.36 4.34
CA PRO A 86 5.54 -18.80 4.42
C PRO A 86 5.21 -19.32 5.82
N LYS A 87 5.00 -20.64 5.94
CA LYS A 87 4.81 -21.31 7.24
C LYS A 87 5.95 -20.98 8.21
N GLN A 88 5.58 -20.58 9.43
CA GLN A 88 6.49 -20.22 10.52
C GLN A 88 7.35 -18.96 10.26
N SER A 89 6.97 -18.09 9.32
CA SER A 89 7.61 -16.77 9.16
C SER A 89 7.46 -15.89 10.40
N VAL A 90 6.39 -16.11 11.17
CA VAL A 90 6.06 -15.38 12.40
C VAL A 90 5.99 -16.34 13.59
N THR A 91 6.40 -15.88 14.78
CA THR A 91 6.37 -16.66 16.03
C THR A 91 4.99 -16.71 16.68
N SER A 92 4.23 -15.62 16.57
CA SER A 92 2.87 -15.48 17.06
C SER A 92 1.98 -14.86 15.99
N GLN A 93 0.67 -15.01 16.16
CA GLN A 93 -0.28 -14.29 15.31
C GLN A 93 -0.08 -12.78 15.47
N MET A 94 -0.12 -12.04 14.37
CA MET A 94 0.02 -10.58 14.35
C MET A 94 -0.98 -9.95 13.38
N GLU A 95 -1.25 -8.67 13.57
CA GLU A 95 -2.01 -7.86 12.61
C GLU A 95 -1.04 -7.08 11.71
N VAL A 96 -1.33 -7.08 10.41
CA VAL A 96 -0.57 -6.36 9.38
C VAL A 96 -1.53 -5.43 8.63
N VAL A 97 -1.11 -4.18 8.44
CA VAL A 97 -1.81 -3.18 7.65
C VAL A 97 -1.07 -3.00 6.33
N VAL A 98 -1.81 -3.07 5.23
CA VAL A 98 -1.30 -2.86 3.87
C VAL A 98 -2.00 -1.64 3.29
N GLN A 99 -1.21 -0.71 2.75
CA GLN A 99 -1.69 0.45 2.01
C GLN A 99 -1.04 0.48 0.65
N VAL A 100 -1.83 0.73 -0.39
CA VAL A 100 -1.35 0.83 -1.77
C VAL A 100 -1.71 2.20 -2.33
N GLN A 101 -0.70 2.94 -2.78
CA GLN A 101 -0.87 4.25 -3.40
C GLN A 101 -0.52 4.18 -4.88
N ASP A 102 -1.50 4.53 -5.72
CA ASP A 102 -1.28 4.68 -7.14
C ASP A 102 -0.44 5.89 -7.48
N ILE A 103 0.40 5.71 -8.48
CA ILE A 103 1.19 6.77 -9.08
C ILE A 103 0.81 6.84 -10.55
N SER A 104 0.26 7.99 -10.95
CA SER A 104 -0.10 8.25 -12.34
C SER A 104 1.13 8.57 -13.19
N ARG A 105 1.02 8.34 -14.51
CA ARG A 105 2.09 8.66 -15.47
C ARG A 105 2.48 10.14 -15.43
N SER A 106 1.51 11.05 -15.31
CA SER A 106 1.78 12.49 -15.21
C SER A 106 2.61 12.84 -13.98
N GLN A 107 2.35 12.20 -12.84
CA GLN A 107 3.17 12.40 -11.63
C GLN A 107 4.61 11.93 -11.85
N VAL A 108 4.83 10.81 -12.54
CA VAL A 108 6.18 10.34 -12.89
C VAL A 108 6.87 11.35 -13.80
N GLU A 109 6.20 11.82 -14.86
CA GLU A 109 6.75 12.83 -15.77
C GLU A 109 7.12 14.13 -15.04
N ASP A 110 6.28 14.58 -14.11
CA ASP A 110 6.55 15.77 -13.31
C ASP A 110 7.73 15.59 -12.35
N ILE A 111 7.95 14.38 -11.82
CA ILE A 111 9.13 14.06 -11.01
C ILE A 111 10.39 14.11 -11.88
N LYS A 112 10.36 13.50 -13.08
CA LYS A 112 11.49 13.53 -14.03
C LYS A 112 11.89 14.96 -14.39
N LYS A 113 10.91 15.86 -14.59
CA LYS A 113 11.16 17.28 -14.89
C LYS A 113 11.76 18.06 -13.73
N ARG A 114 11.39 17.71 -12.48
CA ARG A 114 11.80 18.45 -11.27
C ARG A 114 13.15 17.98 -10.70
N HIS A 115 13.52 16.73 -10.91
CA HIS A 115 14.71 16.13 -10.33
C HIS A 115 15.61 15.55 -11.42
N GLU A 116 16.74 16.21 -11.69
CA GLU A 116 17.73 15.76 -12.69
C GLU A 116 18.28 14.36 -12.37
N SER A 117 18.34 13.97 -11.09
CA SER A 117 18.73 12.62 -10.64
C SER A 117 17.71 11.53 -11.00
N SER A 118 16.47 11.92 -11.33
CA SER A 118 15.38 11.01 -11.70
C SER A 118 15.22 10.83 -13.22
N CYS A 119 16.13 11.40 -14.03
CA CYS A 119 16.09 11.27 -15.50
C CYS A 119 16.12 9.82 -16.01
N GLY A 120 16.67 8.88 -15.22
CA GLY A 120 16.67 7.45 -15.54
C GLY A 120 15.42 6.67 -15.09
N LEU A 121 14.47 7.31 -14.39
CA LEU A 121 13.21 6.67 -14.01
C LEU A 121 12.36 6.48 -15.26
N ILE A 122 11.95 5.24 -15.55
CA ILE A 122 11.10 4.92 -16.70
C ILE A 122 9.63 4.88 -16.27
N SER A 123 9.33 4.02 -15.31
CA SER A 123 8.02 3.75 -14.71
C SER A 123 8.19 3.36 -13.25
N THR A 124 7.08 3.28 -12.52
CA THR A 124 7.05 2.75 -11.15
C THR A 124 5.87 1.81 -10.98
N SER A 125 5.99 0.84 -10.08
CA SER A 125 4.83 0.15 -9.51
C SER A 125 4.09 1.13 -8.57
N PRO A 126 2.86 0.82 -8.12
CA PRO A 126 2.27 1.56 -7.01
C PRO A 126 3.17 1.44 -5.76
N PHE A 127 3.10 2.45 -4.88
CA PHE A 127 3.79 2.39 -3.61
C PHE A 127 3.03 1.48 -2.66
N VAL A 128 3.75 0.53 -2.07
CA VAL A 128 3.20 -0.45 -1.15
C VAL A 128 3.82 -0.22 0.21
N LYS A 129 2.99 0.18 1.16
CA LYS A 129 3.38 0.37 2.56
C LYS A 129 2.81 -0.76 3.38
N VAL A 130 3.67 -1.46 4.11
CA VAL A 130 3.29 -2.60 4.95
C VAL A 130 3.74 -2.33 6.37
N GLU A 131 2.81 -2.43 7.33
CA GLU A 131 3.08 -2.12 8.73
C GLU A 131 2.58 -3.25 9.62
N THR A 132 3.39 -3.66 10.60
CA THR A 132 2.93 -4.51 11.69
C THR A 132 2.29 -3.66 12.78
N VAL A 133 1.12 -4.06 13.27
CA VAL A 133 0.47 -3.38 14.40
C VAL A 133 1.17 -3.77 15.70
N GLY A 134 1.91 -2.83 16.28
CA GLY A 134 2.66 -2.97 17.53
C GLY A 134 3.84 -1.99 17.63
N ASP A 135 4.40 -1.83 18.82
CA ASP A 135 5.47 -0.84 19.09
C ASP A 135 6.89 -1.33 18.74
N SER A 136 7.04 -2.55 18.25
CA SER A 136 8.35 -3.19 18.01
C SER A 136 8.51 -3.62 16.56
N ILE A 137 9.72 -3.40 16.01
CA ILE A 137 10.10 -3.91 14.70
C ILE A 137 10.06 -5.43 14.74
N VAL A 138 9.19 -6.03 13.92
CA VAL A 138 9.07 -7.48 13.81
C VAL A 138 10.08 -8.00 12.79
N LYS A 139 10.99 -8.87 13.25
CA LYS A 139 11.87 -9.65 12.37
C LYS A 139 11.21 -11.00 12.08
N PHE A 140 11.13 -11.37 10.81
CA PHE A 140 10.57 -12.64 10.38
C PHE A 140 11.60 -13.76 10.48
N ASN A 141 11.15 -14.95 10.92
CA ASN A 141 12.01 -16.14 10.97
C ASN A 141 12.33 -16.69 9.59
N LYS A 142 11.51 -16.35 8.59
CA LYS A 142 11.67 -16.70 7.18
C LYS A 142 11.32 -15.49 6.34
N ALA A 143 12.01 -15.32 5.22
CA ALA A 143 11.74 -14.23 4.30
C ALA A 143 10.27 -14.27 3.82
N VAL A 144 9.67 -13.09 3.76
CA VAL A 144 8.32 -12.85 3.27
C VAL A 144 8.43 -12.36 1.84
N THR A 145 7.63 -12.88 0.93
CA THR A 145 7.66 -12.45 -0.48
C THR A 145 6.67 -11.32 -0.68
N VAL A 146 7.15 -10.19 -1.21
CA VAL A 146 6.32 -9.08 -1.69
C VAL A 146 6.23 -9.20 -3.20
N ARG A 147 5.00 -9.22 -3.72
CA ARG A 147 4.69 -9.23 -5.15
C ARG A 147 3.99 -7.93 -5.51
N VAL A 148 4.49 -7.26 -6.54
CA VAL A 148 3.92 -6.02 -7.11
C VAL A 148 3.79 -6.16 -8.62
N PRO A 149 2.89 -5.41 -9.29
CA PRO A 149 2.82 -5.44 -10.75
C PRO A 149 4.11 -4.87 -11.35
N HIS A 150 4.49 -5.40 -12.52
CA HIS A 150 5.68 -4.92 -13.23
C HIS A 150 5.48 -3.45 -13.64
N PRO A 151 6.41 -2.52 -13.31
CA PRO A 151 6.22 -1.09 -13.53
C PRO A 151 5.78 -0.69 -14.94
N GLN A 152 6.42 -1.25 -15.99
CA GLN A 152 6.07 -0.96 -17.38
C GLN A 152 4.69 -1.53 -17.76
N HIS A 153 4.34 -2.71 -17.25
CA HIS A 153 3.04 -3.33 -17.52
C HIS A 153 1.92 -2.55 -16.81
N TYR A 154 2.17 -2.17 -15.55
CA TYR A 154 1.26 -1.36 -14.74
C TYR A 154 1.00 0.02 -15.37
N MET A 155 2.02 0.63 -15.97
CA MET A 155 1.90 1.93 -16.62
C MET A 155 1.61 1.87 -18.12
N ASP A 156 1.33 0.70 -18.70
CA ASP A 156 1.12 0.49 -20.15
C ASP A 156 2.19 1.15 -21.04
N ILE A 157 3.46 0.84 -20.75
CA ILE A 157 4.63 1.27 -21.52
C ILE A 157 5.11 0.09 -22.37
N GLN A 158 4.98 0.19 -23.69
CA GLN A 158 5.22 -0.94 -24.60
C GLN A 158 6.62 -1.00 -25.25
N ASP A 159 7.48 0.02 -25.10
CA ASP A 159 8.74 0.07 -25.88
C ASP A 159 9.84 0.86 -25.18
N GLU A 160 10.58 0.23 -24.27
CA GLU A 160 11.89 0.75 -23.89
C GLU A 160 12.90 -0.39 -23.75
N ALA A 161 14.16 -0.09 -24.11
CA ALA A 161 15.34 -0.94 -23.96
C ALA A 161 15.36 -1.67 -22.60
N PRO A 162 16.07 -2.81 -22.44
CA PRO A 162 16.05 -3.61 -21.21
C PRO A 162 16.18 -2.73 -19.96
N ALA A 163 15.06 -2.52 -19.28
CA ALA A 163 14.97 -1.62 -18.15
C ALA A 163 15.49 -2.32 -16.90
N LYS A 164 16.42 -1.68 -16.20
CA LYS A 164 16.89 -2.19 -14.91
C LYS A 164 15.80 -1.95 -13.86
N VAL A 165 15.17 -3.03 -13.39
CA VAL A 165 14.25 -2.97 -12.25
C VAL A 165 15.05 -2.76 -10.97
N LYS A 166 14.61 -1.80 -10.15
CA LYS A 166 15.15 -1.52 -8.82
C LYS A 166 14.04 -1.65 -7.79
N VAL A 167 14.38 -2.17 -6.62
CA VAL A 167 13.46 -2.24 -5.47
C VAL A 167 13.93 -1.21 -4.47
N LEU A 168 13.09 -0.22 -4.20
CA LEU A 168 13.41 0.87 -3.28
C LEU A 168 12.64 0.68 -1.96
N SER A 169 13.31 0.97 -0.85
CA SER A 169 12.74 0.91 0.51
C SER A 169 13.06 2.19 1.26
N CYS A 170 12.13 2.64 2.12
CA CYS A 170 12.31 3.81 2.96
C CYS A 170 12.23 3.42 4.44
N GLU A 171 13.28 3.72 5.22
CA GLU A 171 13.20 3.51 6.67
C GLU A 171 12.51 4.67 7.38
N LYS A 172 11.84 4.39 8.50
CA LYS A 172 11.14 5.42 9.27
C LYS A 172 12.13 6.48 9.76
N GLY A 173 11.97 7.71 9.27
CA GLY A 173 12.82 8.85 9.63
C GLY A 173 14.05 9.03 8.75
N ALA A 174 14.19 8.23 7.69
CA ALA A 174 15.16 8.48 6.63
C ALA A 174 14.53 9.40 5.57
N ASP A 175 15.32 10.36 5.06
CA ASP A 175 14.92 11.23 3.95
C ASP A 175 15.22 10.57 2.58
N ASP A 176 16.02 9.49 2.56
CA ASP A 176 16.52 8.84 1.35
C ASP A 176 15.97 7.43 1.14
N TRP A 177 15.64 7.12 -0.11
CA TRP A 177 15.27 5.77 -0.56
C TRP A 177 16.51 4.91 -0.81
N ILE A 178 16.52 3.70 -0.26
CA ILE A 178 17.63 2.75 -0.39
C ILE A 178 17.30 1.71 -1.46
N ASP A 179 18.23 1.50 -2.40
CA ASP A 179 18.15 0.44 -3.41
C ASP A 179 18.50 -0.91 -2.78
N MET A 180 17.51 -1.81 -2.71
CA MET A 180 17.64 -3.14 -2.13
C MET A 180 18.02 -4.22 -3.16
N ALA A 181 18.35 -3.82 -4.40
CA ALA A 181 18.64 -4.75 -5.49
C ALA A 181 19.89 -5.62 -5.25
N ASP A 182 20.88 -5.15 -4.48
CA ASP A 182 22.17 -5.83 -4.34
C ASP A 182 22.22 -6.90 -3.22
N GLY A 183 21.08 -7.21 -2.58
CA GLY A 183 21.01 -8.21 -1.50
C GLY A 183 19.74 -9.04 -1.44
N THR A 184 18.80 -8.82 -2.37
CA THR A 184 17.47 -9.43 -2.34
C THR A 184 17.26 -10.37 -3.51
N ASN A 185 16.60 -11.51 -3.27
CA ASN A 185 16.19 -12.41 -4.35
C ASN A 185 15.02 -11.77 -5.12
N ILE A 186 15.34 -11.04 -6.19
CA ILE A 186 14.35 -10.39 -7.05
C ILE A 186 14.04 -11.31 -8.24
N ARG A 187 12.75 -11.63 -8.41
CA ARG A 187 12.25 -12.39 -9.55
C ARG A 187 11.37 -11.48 -10.39
N VAL A 188 11.80 -11.21 -11.61
CA VAL A 188 11.09 -10.33 -12.55
C VAL A 188 10.40 -11.18 -13.62
N THR A 189 9.13 -10.91 -13.84
CA THR A 189 8.33 -11.47 -14.95
C THR A 189 7.74 -10.34 -15.77
N GLN A 190 7.08 -10.67 -16.89
CA GLN A 190 6.43 -9.67 -17.75
C GLN A 190 5.33 -8.87 -17.03
N THR A 191 4.69 -9.45 -16.01
CA THR A 191 3.51 -8.87 -15.36
C THR A 191 3.75 -8.51 -13.90
N THR A 192 4.75 -9.11 -13.25
CA THR A 192 5.00 -8.94 -11.81
C THR A 192 6.48 -8.90 -11.47
N VAL A 193 6.80 -8.22 -10.37
CA VAL A 193 8.09 -8.24 -9.69
C VAL A 193 7.87 -8.82 -8.30
N GLU A 194 8.65 -9.83 -7.95
CA GLU A 194 8.66 -10.44 -6.63
C GLU A 194 10.01 -10.23 -5.97
N PHE A 195 10.00 -9.94 -4.67
CA PHE A 195 11.21 -9.81 -3.88
C PHE A 195 10.99 -10.24 -2.44
N GLU A 196 12.06 -10.62 -1.75
CA GLU A 196 12.02 -11.16 -0.39
C GLU A 196 12.42 -10.12 0.66
N VAL A 197 11.68 -10.04 1.76
CA VAL A 197 11.99 -9.14 2.89
C VAL A 197 12.04 -9.91 4.21
N THR A 198 12.93 -9.53 5.11
CA THR A 198 13.10 -10.16 6.44
C THR A 198 12.45 -9.38 7.58
N HIS A 199 12.01 -8.16 7.29
CA HIS A 199 11.27 -7.26 8.15
C HIS A 199 10.57 -6.24 7.26
N PHE A 200 9.52 -5.57 7.76
CA PHE A 200 8.93 -4.45 7.04
C PHE A 200 9.59 -3.14 7.42
N THR A 201 9.99 -2.41 6.40
CA THR A 201 10.32 -0.98 6.40
C THR A 201 9.11 -0.22 5.84
N ARG A 202 9.10 1.11 5.94
CA ARG A 202 7.93 1.91 5.54
C ARG A 202 7.93 2.24 4.05
#